data_AF-A0A816S913-F1
#
_entry.id   AF-A0A816S913-F1
#
_cell.length_a   1.000
_cell.length_b   1.000
_cell.length_c   1.000
_cell.angle_alpha   90.00
_cell.angle_beta   90.00
_cell.angle_gamma   90.00
#
_symmetry.space_group_name_H-M   'P 1'
#
loop_
_entity.id
_entity.type
_entity.pdbx_description
1 polymer ?
#
loop_
_entity_poly.entity_id
_entity_poly.type
_entity_poly.pdbx_seq_one_letter_code
_entity_poly.pdbx_strand_id
1 'polypeptide(L)'
;MSSSLRTSGRSDSDLQPNFDVRKEKNLHGFCCSCIFSSEDTKPELKLNDVVQVVYDDGKLYETKLVRFDSTTNKYKVKYTNRQYGYEWTIVDRILKV
;
A
#
# COMPACT_ATOMS: atom_id res chain seq x y z
N MET A 1 -51.29 -28.84 24.33
CA MET A 1 -51.14 -27.75 25.31
C MET A 1 -49.72 -27.23 25.16
N SER A 2 -49.47 -26.34 24.20
CA SER A 2 -49.68 -24.86 24.24
C SER A 2 -48.52 -24.17 24.95
N SER A 3 -47.87 -23.12 24.42
CA SER A 3 -47.94 -22.40 23.14
C SER A 3 -46.79 -21.37 23.12
N SER A 4 -46.32 -21.00 21.91
CA SER A 4 -45.81 -19.67 21.50
C SER A 4 -44.43 -19.23 22.03
N LEU A 5 -43.38 -19.12 21.20
CA LEU A 5 -43.17 -18.17 20.09
C LEU A 5 -43.64 -16.74 20.42
N ARG A 6 -42.71 -15.87 20.79
CA ARG A 6 -42.89 -14.42 20.74
C ARG A 6 -41.87 -13.81 19.79
N THR A 7 -42.38 -13.59 18.59
CA THR A 7 -41.91 -12.65 17.58
C THR A 7 -42.08 -11.22 18.08
N SER A 8 -40.99 -10.46 18.15
CA SER A 8 -41.00 -9.03 17.83
C SER A 8 -40.41 -8.98 16.41
N GLY A 9 -41.10 -8.67 15.32
CA GLY A 9 -42.20 -7.74 15.15
C GLY A 9 -41.66 -6.45 14.53
N ARG A 10 -41.45 -6.47 13.19
CA ARG A 10 -41.43 -5.36 12.18
C ARG A 10 -40.56 -4.11 12.48
N SER A 11 -39.91 -3.46 11.52
CA SER A 11 -40.47 -2.98 10.26
C SER A 11 -39.40 -2.78 9.18
N ASP A 12 -39.78 -3.20 7.99
CA ASP A 12 -39.43 -2.62 6.69
C ASP A 12 -39.50 -1.08 6.76
N SER A 13 -38.44 -0.38 6.37
CA SER A 13 -38.51 1.04 6.01
C SER A 13 -37.40 1.33 5.00
N ASP A 14 -37.81 1.22 3.75
CA ASP A 14 -37.57 2.20 2.69
C ASP A 14 -36.12 2.59 2.41
N LEU A 15 -35.62 2.01 1.31
CA LEU A 15 -34.93 2.74 0.24
C LEU A 15 -35.32 4.23 0.26
N GLN A 16 -34.49 5.09 0.82
CA GLN A 16 -34.51 6.50 0.44
C GLN A 16 -33.59 6.69 -0.77
N PRO A 17 -34.17 7.02 -1.94
CA PRO A 17 -33.41 7.34 -3.13
C PRO A 17 -32.96 8.81 -3.10
N ASN A 18 -32.00 9.08 -3.99
CA ASN A 18 -31.79 10.36 -4.67
C ASN A 18 -31.16 11.51 -3.86
N PHE A 19 -29.83 11.61 -3.94
CA PHE A 19 -29.19 12.93 -4.05
C PHE A 19 -28.99 13.26 -5.54
N ASP A 20 -30.07 13.68 -6.18
CA ASP A 20 -30.02 14.38 -7.47
C ASP A 20 -29.96 15.88 -7.18
N VAL A 21 -28.76 16.45 -7.20
CA VAL A 21 -28.59 17.89 -7.44
C VAL A 21 -28.01 18.03 -8.83
N ARG A 22 -28.92 17.97 -9.80
CA ARG A 22 -28.79 18.42 -11.18
C ARG A 22 -28.11 19.81 -11.27
N LYS A 23 -27.06 19.93 -12.09
CA LYS A 23 -27.03 20.90 -13.20
C LYS A 23 -25.90 20.60 -14.18
N GLU A 24 -26.36 20.01 -15.28
CA GLU A 24 -25.71 19.90 -16.57
C GLU A 24 -25.46 21.29 -17.20
N LYS A 25 -24.32 21.40 -17.91
CA LYS A 25 -23.90 22.30 -19.02
C LYS A 25 -22.45 22.73 -18.76
N ASN A 26 -21.47 22.51 -19.64
CA ASN A 26 -21.55 22.70 -21.09
C ASN A 26 -20.46 21.90 -21.82
N LEU A 27 -20.81 21.43 -23.01
CA LEU A 27 -19.97 20.79 -24.01
C LEU A 27 -18.70 21.62 -24.31
N HIS A 28 -17.55 20.97 -24.48
CA HIS A 28 -16.90 20.74 -25.78
C HIS A 28 -15.37 20.67 -25.65
N GLY A 29 -14.81 19.56 -26.15
CA GLY A 29 -13.53 19.51 -26.87
C GLY A 29 -12.24 19.83 -26.10
N PHE A 30 -11.44 18.79 -25.85
CA PHE A 30 -10.23 18.53 -26.66
C PHE A 30 -9.59 17.20 -26.23
N CYS A 31 -9.32 16.31 -27.18
CA CYS A 31 -8.42 15.20 -26.98
C CYS A 31 -7.02 15.72 -26.66
N CYS A 32 -6.43 15.27 -25.55
CA CYS A 32 -5.00 15.02 -25.47
C CYS A 32 -4.83 13.63 -24.87
N SER A 33 -4.24 12.75 -25.66
CA SER A 33 -3.75 11.43 -25.28
C SER A 33 -2.91 11.49 -24.01
N CYS A 34 -3.50 11.21 -22.85
CA CYS A 34 -2.76 10.82 -21.67
C CYS A 34 -2.47 9.32 -21.83
N ILE A 35 -1.41 9.00 -22.56
CA ILE A 35 -0.72 7.73 -22.35
C ILE A 35 -0.31 7.81 -20.87
N PHE A 36 -1.00 7.06 -20.01
CA PHE A 36 -0.48 6.81 -18.67
C PHE A 36 0.80 6.01 -18.90
N SER A 37 1.92 6.72 -19.00
CA SER A 37 3.22 6.17 -18.69
C SER A 37 3.15 5.80 -17.21
N SER A 38 2.59 4.62 -16.93
CA SER A 38 2.87 3.85 -15.74
C SER A 38 4.32 3.40 -15.87
N GLU A 39 5.23 4.36 -15.86
CA GLU A 39 6.64 4.11 -15.61
C GLU A 39 6.66 3.58 -14.19
N ASP A 40 6.82 2.26 -14.09
CA ASP A 40 6.87 1.45 -12.89
C ASP A 40 7.76 2.17 -11.86
N THR A 41 7.13 3.04 -11.05
CA THR A 41 7.87 3.99 -10.24
C THR A 41 8.33 3.19 -9.04
N LYS A 42 9.47 2.50 -9.18
CA LYS A 42 10.09 1.79 -8.07
C LYS A 42 10.14 2.78 -6.92
N PRO A 43 9.58 2.42 -5.75
CA PRO A 43 9.50 3.35 -4.64
C PRO A 43 10.90 3.86 -4.31
N GLU A 44 11.08 5.17 -4.34
CA GLU A 44 12.38 5.80 -4.07
C GLU A 44 12.79 5.44 -2.63
N LEU A 45 13.89 4.69 -2.49
CA LEU A 45 14.42 4.22 -1.20
C LEU A 45 15.30 5.32 -0.60
N LYS A 46 14.88 5.86 0.56
CA LYS A 46 15.61 6.91 1.25
C LYS A 46 16.46 6.35 2.38
N LEU A 47 17.59 7.01 2.65
CA LEU A 47 18.39 6.66 3.83
C LEU A 47 17.56 6.90 5.09
N ASN A 48 17.73 6.00 6.06
CA ASN A 48 16.95 5.90 7.29
C ASN A 48 15.52 5.37 7.16
N ASP A 49 15.04 5.04 5.95
CA ASP A 49 13.77 4.33 5.79
C ASP A 49 13.87 2.96 6.45
N VAL A 50 12.78 2.55 7.09
CA VAL A 50 12.57 1.19 7.59
C VAL A 50 11.95 0.38 6.45
N VAL A 51 12.60 -0.73 6.10
CA VAL A 51 12.27 -1.58 4.97
C VAL A 51 12.35 -3.04 5.39
N GLN A 52 11.69 -3.92 4.65
CA GLN A 52 11.84 -5.36 4.82
C GLN A 52 12.80 -5.91 3.77
N VAL A 53 13.73 -6.77 4.18
CA VAL A 53 14.68 -7.43 3.28
C VAL A 53 14.38 -8.92 3.25
N VAL A 54 14.27 -9.48 2.04
CA VAL A 54 14.14 -10.93 1.82
C VAL A 54 15.52 -11.56 1.83
N TYR A 55 15.72 -12.55 2.71
CA TYR A 55 16.97 -13.30 2.82
C TYR A 55 16.89 -14.65 2.09
N ASP A 56 18.03 -15.33 1.94
CA ASP A 56 18.10 -16.63 1.26
C ASP A 56 17.33 -17.74 2.00
N ASP A 57 16.99 -17.54 3.28
CA ASP A 57 16.07 -18.41 4.05
C ASP A 57 14.59 -18.16 3.71
N GLY A 58 14.30 -17.24 2.78
CA GLY A 58 12.95 -16.82 2.40
C GLY A 58 12.25 -15.96 3.44
N LYS A 59 12.92 -15.61 4.55
CA LYS A 59 12.32 -14.79 5.61
C LYS A 59 12.52 -13.31 5.34
N LEU A 60 11.56 -12.54 5.83
CA LEU A 60 11.57 -11.09 5.82
C LEU A 60 12.13 -10.58 7.15
N TYR A 61 13.12 -9.71 7.08
CA TYR A 61 13.65 -9.03 8.25
C TYR A 61 13.47 -7.54 8.11
N GLU A 62 12.93 -6.92 9.14
CA GLU A 62 12.83 -5.47 9.21
C GLU A 62 14.22 -4.88 9.49
N THR A 63 14.62 -3.95 8.62
CA THR A 63 15.91 -3.31 8.65
C THR A 63 15.77 -1.83 8.34
N LYS A 64 16.76 -1.04 8.74
CA LYS A 64 16.86 0.38 8.45
C LYS A 64 17.97 0.61 7.44
N LEU A 65 17.71 1.38 6.38
CA LEU A 65 18.72 1.79 5.41
C LEU A 65 19.70 2.78 6.05
N VAL A 66 20.99 2.50 5.99
CA VAL A 66 22.03 3.34 6.64
C VAL A 66 22.92 4.03 5.62
N ARG A 67 23.26 3.33 4.53
CA ARG A 67 24.16 3.85 3.49
C ARG A 67 23.81 3.22 2.15
N PHE A 68 24.03 3.96 1.07
CA PHE A 68 23.99 3.43 -0.29
C PHE A 68 25.39 3.42 -0.89
N ASP A 69 25.71 2.35 -1.61
CA ASP A 69 26.92 2.22 -2.41
C ASP A 69 26.51 2.13 -3.89
N SER A 70 26.80 3.20 -4.64
CA SER A 70 26.44 3.31 -6.06
C SER A 70 27.33 2.45 -6.96
N THR A 71 28.53 2.08 -6.52
CA THR A 71 29.47 1.25 -7.30
C THR A 71 28.96 -0.18 -7.39
N THR A 72 28.44 -0.70 -6.27
CA THR A 72 27.92 -2.08 -6.17
C THR A 72 26.40 -2.16 -6.24
N ASN A 73 25.72 -1.02 -6.30
CA ASN A 73 24.27 -0.89 -6.23
C ASN A 73 23.68 -1.66 -5.04
N LYS A 74 24.25 -1.44 -3.86
CA LYS A 74 23.85 -2.10 -2.60
C LYS A 74 23.53 -1.08 -1.52
N TYR A 75 22.59 -1.43 -0.65
CA TYR A 75 22.36 -0.69 0.58
C TYR A 75 23.00 -1.39 1.77
N LYS A 76 23.65 -0.63 2.63
CA LYS A 76 24.00 -1.06 3.97
C LYS A 76 22.76 -0.91 4.84
N VAL A 77 22.29 -2.01 5.41
CA VAL A 77 21.13 -2.08 6.29
C VAL A 77 21.56 -2.39 7.73
N LYS A 78 20.73 -1.96 8.68
CA LYS A 78 20.85 -2.31 10.10
C LYS A 78 19.56 -2.98 10.55
N TYR A 79 19.64 -4.16 11.15
CA TYR A 79 18.46 -4.85 11.68
C TYR A 79 17.80 -4.03 12.80
N THR A 80 16.48 -3.89 12.79
CA THR A 80 15.74 -3.17 13.85
C THR A 80 15.60 -4.04 15.11
N ASN A 81 15.40 -5.34 14.93
CA ASN A 81 15.19 -6.32 16.01
C ASN A 81 16.49 -6.88 16.64
N ARG A 82 17.67 -6.43 16.22
CA ARG A 82 18.96 -6.82 16.82
C ARG A 82 19.76 -5.59 17.21
N GLN A 83 20.24 -5.54 18.44
CA GLN A 83 21.08 -4.41 18.91
C GLN A 83 22.35 -4.22 18.06
N TYR A 84 22.88 -5.32 17.50
CA TYR A 84 24.07 -5.33 16.67
C TYR A 84 23.82 -6.13 15.39
N GLY A 85 24.22 -5.58 14.25
CA GLY A 85 24.12 -6.23 12.94
C GLY A 85 24.01 -5.21 11.82
N TYR A 86 25.07 -5.08 11.03
CA TYR A 86 25.07 -4.34 9.77
C TYR A 86 25.40 -5.30 8.65
N GLU A 87 24.74 -5.12 7.51
CA GLU A 87 24.95 -5.97 6.35
C GLU A 87 24.73 -5.19 5.06
N TRP A 88 25.33 -5.65 3.97
CA TRP A 88 25.09 -5.12 2.64
C TRP A 88 24.11 -5.99 1.89
N THR A 89 23.00 -5.41 1.44
CA THR A 89 21.97 -6.10 0.64
C THR A 89 21.78 -5.42 -0.71
N ILE A 90 21.38 -6.21 -1.71
CA ILE A 90 21.05 -5.71 -3.05
C ILE A 90 19.67 -5.06 -3.04
N VAL A 91 19.48 -4.02 -3.85
CA VAL A 91 18.21 -3.26 -3.94
C VAL A 91 17.01 -4.17 -4.23
N ASP A 92 17.21 -5.21 -5.04
CA ASP A 92 16.16 -6.12 -5.48
C ASP A 92 15.53 -6.95 -4.33
N ARG A 93 16.27 -7.14 -3.24
CA ARG A 93 15.79 -7.85 -2.04
C ARG A 93 15.02 -6.94 -1.07
N ILE A 94 14.97 -5.64 -1.34
CA ILE A 94 14.39 -4.63 -0.45
C ILE A 94 12.93 -4.37 -0.84
N LEU A 95 12.04 -4.59 0.10
CA LEU A 95 10.62 -4.27 0.02
C LEU A 95 10.34 -3.05 0.89
N LYS A 96 9.82 -1.99 0.28
CA LYS A 96 9.35 -0.81 1.02
C LYS A 96 7.98 -1.12 1.61
N VAL A 97 7.87 -1.01 2.94
CA VAL A 97 6.61 -1.16 3.69
C VAL A 97 5.91 0.19 3.77
#